data_AF-A0A5J4U4R2-F1
#
_entry.id   AF-A0A5J4U4R2-F1
#
_cell.length_a   1.000
_cell.length_b   1.000
_cell.length_c   1.000
_cell.angle_alpha   90.00
_cell.angle_beta   90.00
_cell.angle_gamma   90.00
#
_symmetry.space_group_name_H-M   'P 1'
#
loop_
_entity.id
_entity.type
_entity.pdbx_description
1 polymer ?
#
loop_
_entity_poly.entity_id
_entity_poly.type
_entity_poly.pdbx_seq_one_letter_code
_entity_poly.pdbx_strand_id
1 'polypeptide(L)'
;MEPQEKGKLPEIEKIQEKTIESISYIICAQIKNTYELDQHPYYKVLHNAGILNQIFGYLTSAEQKTNETRAYAAVILGLVYQGIQIPDGMINQIMFALANQLNLGSTEKLQTYILETLYVIARLIS
;
A
#
# COMPACT_ATOMS: atom_id res chain seq x y z
N MET A 1 -29.78 25.44 -16.74
CA MET A 1 -28.67 25.09 -15.83
C MET A 1 -28.64 23.58 -15.75
N GLU A 2 -27.72 22.94 -16.47
CA GLU A 2 -27.50 21.50 -16.35
C GLU A 2 -26.92 21.19 -14.97
N PRO A 3 -27.33 20.09 -14.32
CA PRO A 3 -26.76 19.69 -13.05
C PRO A 3 -25.31 19.26 -13.27
N GLN A 4 -24.38 19.90 -12.55
CA GLN A 4 -22.98 19.55 -12.50
C GLN A 4 -22.84 18.10 -11.98
N GLU A 5 -22.31 17.18 -12.79
CA GLU A 5 -21.91 15.83 -12.37
C GLU A 5 -20.86 15.94 -11.25
N LYS A 6 -21.29 15.94 -9.99
CA LYS A 6 -20.42 15.65 -8.86
C LYS A 6 -20.01 14.17 -8.92
N GLY A 7 -18.71 13.90 -8.99
CA GLY A 7 -18.16 12.65 -8.43
C GLY A 7 -17.73 11.54 -9.40
N LYS A 8 -17.28 11.84 -10.62
CA LYS A 8 -16.53 10.86 -11.44
C LYS A 8 -15.03 11.12 -11.33
N LEU A 9 -14.29 10.18 -10.74
CA LEU A 9 -12.83 10.15 -10.84
C LEU A 9 -12.44 10.14 -12.34
N PRO A 10 -11.46 10.97 -12.77
CA PRO A 10 -10.87 10.89 -14.09
C PRO A 10 -10.43 9.46 -14.42
N GLU A 11 -10.52 9.07 -15.69
CA GLU A 11 -10.19 7.70 -16.14
C GLU A 11 -8.77 7.26 -15.73
N ILE A 12 -7.81 8.19 -15.79
CA ILE A 12 -6.42 7.98 -15.37
C ILE A 12 -6.34 7.59 -13.89
N GLU A 13 -7.12 8.23 -13.02
CA GLU A 13 -7.09 7.95 -11.59
C GLU A 13 -7.64 6.56 -11.28
N LYS A 14 -8.68 6.11 -12.00
CA LYS A 14 -9.20 4.75 -11.89
C LYS A 14 -8.18 3.70 -12.31
N ILE A 15 -7.42 3.98 -13.37
CA ILE A 15 -6.33 3.10 -13.83
C ILE A 15 -5.25 3.01 -12.76
N GLN A 16 -4.87 4.13 -12.14
CA GLN A 16 -3.91 4.13 -11.03
C GLN A 16 -4.40 3.31 -9.83
N GLU A 17 -5.64 3.51 -9.40
CA GLU A 17 -6.26 2.75 -8.30
C GLU A 17 -6.21 1.24 -8.57
N LYS A 18 -6.62 0.82 -9.78
CA LYS A 18 -6.59 -0.60 -10.19
C LYS A 18 -5.18 -1.15 -10.31
N THR A 19 -4.22 -0.32 -10.71
CA THR A 19 -2.81 -0.71 -10.78
C THR A 19 -2.25 -0.97 -9.38
N ILE A 20 -2.51 -0.07 -8.42
CA ILE A 20 -2.11 -0.25 -7.02
C ILE A 20 -2.74 -1.50 -6.40
N GLU A 21 -4.04 -1.70 -6.60
CA GLU A 21 -4.75 -2.90 -6.13
C GLU A 21 -4.11 -4.19 -6.70
N SER A 22 -3.82 -4.19 -8.01
CA SER A 22 -3.23 -5.34 -8.70
C SER A 22 -1.82 -5.66 -8.21
N ILE A 23 -0.98 -4.62 -8.02
CA ILE A 23 0.37 -4.80 -7.46
C ILE A 23 0.26 -5.38 -6.05
N SER A 24 -0.65 -4.88 -5.22
CA SER A 24 -0.85 -5.41 -3.86
C SER A 24 -1.20 -6.89 -3.88
N TYR A 25 -2.09 -7.34 -4.78
CA TYR A 25 -2.39 -8.77 -4.93
C TYR A 25 -1.17 -9.61 -5.30
N ILE A 26 -0.30 -9.10 -6.18
CA ILE A 26 0.94 -9.80 -6.58
C ILE A 26 1.90 -9.92 -5.39
N ILE A 27 2.08 -8.85 -4.61
CA ILE A 27 2.94 -8.86 -3.42
C ILE A 27 2.37 -9.82 -2.37
N CYS A 28 1.09 -9.68 -2.02
CA CYS A 28 0.44 -10.46 -0.98
C CYS A 28 0.36 -11.96 -1.31
N ALA A 29 0.32 -12.33 -2.60
CA ALA A 29 0.35 -13.74 -3.00
C ALA A 29 1.66 -14.46 -2.58
N GLN A 30 2.74 -13.72 -2.32
CA GLN A 30 4.03 -14.27 -1.90
C GLN A 30 4.30 -14.14 -0.40
N ILE A 31 3.40 -13.54 0.37
CA ILE A 31 3.67 -13.15 1.76
C ILE A 31 4.08 -14.35 2.65
N LYS A 32 3.37 -15.47 2.55
CA LYS A 32 3.64 -16.70 3.31
C LYS A 32 4.99 -17.32 3.01
N ASN A 33 5.49 -17.12 1.79
CA ASN A 33 6.79 -17.64 1.35
C ASN A 33 7.94 -16.69 1.70
N THR A 34 7.62 -15.48 2.14
CA THR A 34 8.62 -14.41 2.29
C THR A 34 8.86 -14.00 3.73
N TYR A 35 8.02 -14.36 4.73
CA TYR A 35 8.15 -13.96 6.15
C TYR A 35 9.51 -14.19 6.82
N GLU A 36 10.28 -15.16 6.36
CA GLU A 36 11.58 -15.52 6.92
C GLU A 36 12.75 -14.95 6.11
N LEU A 37 12.46 -14.26 5.00
CA LEU A 37 13.49 -13.65 4.18
C LEU A 37 13.94 -12.32 4.78
N ASP A 38 15.25 -12.08 4.73
CA ASP A 38 15.89 -10.81 5.05
C ASP A 38 15.46 -9.67 4.11
N GLN A 39 14.84 -10.00 2.98
CA GLN A 39 14.38 -9.04 1.99
C GLN A 39 13.30 -9.66 1.09
N HIS A 40 12.25 -8.88 0.81
CA HIS A 40 11.23 -9.31 -0.15
C HIS A 40 11.84 -9.50 -1.57
N PRO A 41 11.52 -10.59 -2.30
CA PRO A 41 12.13 -10.88 -3.62
C PRO A 41 12.02 -9.75 -4.65
N TYR A 42 10.95 -8.96 -4.56
CA TYR A 42 10.70 -7.84 -5.46
C TYR A 42 11.34 -6.51 -5.04
N TYR A 43 11.96 -6.42 -3.85
CA TYR A 43 12.50 -5.15 -3.36
C TYR A 43 13.46 -4.49 -4.35
N LYS A 44 14.52 -5.20 -4.76
CA LYS A 44 15.56 -4.62 -5.64
C LYS A 44 14.99 -4.14 -6.97
N VAL A 45 14.10 -4.93 -7.57
CA VAL A 45 13.50 -4.59 -8.87
C VAL A 45 12.61 -3.36 -8.74
N LEU A 46 11.72 -3.32 -7.74
CA LEU A 46 10.79 -2.21 -7.53
C LEU A 46 11.52 -0.93 -7.08
N HIS A 47 12.55 -1.07 -6.25
CA HIS A 47 13.39 0.04 -5.80
C HIS A 47 14.16 0.66 -6.98
N ASN A 48 14.87 -0.16 -7.77
CA ASN A 48 15.69 0.33 -8.88
C ASN A 48 14.85 0.93 -10.02
N ALA A 49 13.62 0.45 -10.20
CA ALA A 49 12.66 1.03 -11.14
C ALA A 49 12.00 2.32 -10.63
N GLY A 50 12.28 2.75 -9.39
CA GLY A 50 11.66 3.93 -8.76
C GLY A 50 10.18 3.74 -8.41
N ILE A 51 9.64 2.52 -8.53
CA ILE A 51 8.23 2.23 -8.30
C ILE A 51 7.85 2.47 -6.84
N LEU A 52 8.73 2.13 -5.88
CA LEU A 52 8.46 2.37 -4.46
C LEU A 52 8.28 3.86 -4.15
N ASN A 53 9.06 4.73 -4.80
CA ASN A 53 8.91 6.18 -4.66
C ASN A 53 7.60 6.69 -5.27
N GLN A 54 7.17 6.11 -6.39
CA GLN A 54 5.88 6.44 -7.01
C GLN A 54 4.71 6.00 -6.15
N ILE A 55 4.77 4.80 -5.56
CA ILE A 55 3.74 4.30 -4.63
C ILE A 55 3.70 5.16 -3.36
N PHE A 56 4.85 5.60 -2.85
CA PHE A 56 4.89 6.52 -1.72
C PHE A 56 4.31 7.90 -2.06
N GLY A 57 4.61 8.43 -3.25
CA GLY A 57 3.99 9.64 -3.76
C GLY A 57 2.47 9.50 -3.91
N TYR A 58 2.00 8.35 -4.37
CA TYR A 58 0.58 8.02 -4.43
C TYR A 58 -0.06 8.00 -3.03
N LEU A 59 0.57 7.33 -2.07
CA LEU A 59 0.10 7.24 -0.68
C LEU A 59 -0.07 8.61 -0.02
N THR A 60 0.86 9.53 -0.29
CA THR A 60 0.95 10.86 0.34
C THR A 60 0.29 11.98 -0.45
N SER A 61 -0.17 11.72 -1.67
CA SER A 61 -0.83 12.71 -2.52
C SER A 61 -2.07 13.32 -1.84
N ALA A 62 -2.31 14.60 -2.09
CA ALA A 62 -3.52 15.31 -1.66
C ALA A 62 -4.72 15.11 -2.62
N GLU A 63 -4.53 14.40 -3.73
CA GLU A 63 -5.59 14.09 -4.69
C GLU A 63 -6.69 13.20 -4.07
N GLN A 64 -7.86 13.19 -4.72
CA GLN A 64 -9.03 12.39 -4.33
C GLN A 64 -8.76 10.90 -4.58
N LYS A 65 -7.98 10.27 -3.70
CA LYS A 65 -7.79 8.81 -3.65
C LYS A 65 -8.62 8.22 -2.51
N THR A 66 -9.20 7.07 -2.76
CA THR A 66 -9.94 6.32 -1.74
C THR A 66 -9.02 5.87 -0.60
N ASN A 67 -9.53 5.81 0.63
CA ASN A 67 -8.78 5.28 1.78
C ASN A 67 -8.36 3.82 1.54
N GLU A 68 -9.19 3.07 0.83
CA GLU A 68 -8.93 1.68 0.46
C GLU A 68 -7.68 1.55 -0.42
N THR A 69 -7.55 2.37 -1.46
CA THR A 69 -6.37 2.31 -2.35
C THR A 69 -5.11 2.84 -1.69
N ARG A 70 -5.23 3.80 -0.76
CA ARG A 70 -4.11 4.20 0.12
C ARG A 70 -3.66 3.04 1.00
N ALA A 71 -4.58 2.24 1.53
CA ALA A 71 -4.22 1.05 2.31
C ALA A 71 -3.52 0.00 1.46
N TYR A 72 -3.96 -0.25 0.21
CA TYR A 72 -3.23 -1.12 -0.71
C TYR A 72 -1.80 -0.62 -0.99
N ALA A 73 -1.62 0.69 -1.19
CA ALA A 73 -0.29 1.29 -1.34
C ALA A 73 0.58 1.08 -0.08
N ALA A 74 0.00 1.29 1.10
CA ALA A 74 0.68 1.08 2.38
C ALA A 74 1.07 -0.40 2.61
N VAL A 75 0.19 -1.34 2.24
CA VAL A 75 0.46 -2.79 2.25
C VAL A 75 1.67 -3.12 1.37
N ILE A 76 1.71 -2.59 0.13
CA ILE A 76 2.84 -2.83 -0.78
C ILE A 76 4.15 -2.35 -0.15
N LEU A 77 4.16 -1.12 0.37
CA LEU A 77 5.37 -0.55 0.96
C LEU A 77 5.81 -1.34 2.22
N GLY A 78 4.88 -1.65 3.13
CA GLY A 78 5.21 -2.38 4.36
C GLY A 78 5.76 -3.78 4.10
N LEU A 79 5.20 -4.51 3.13
CA LEU A 79 5.66 -5.85 2.78
C LEU A 79 6.94 -5.86 1.94
N VAL A 80 7.10 -4.92 1.01
CA VAL A 80 8.30 -4.89 0.16
C VAL A 80 9.53 -4.44 0.95
N TYR A 81 9.36 -3.55 1.93
CA TYR A 81 10.43 -3.19 2.87
C TYR A 81 10.63 -4.22 3.99
N GLN A 82 9.97 -5.39 3.95
CA GLN A 82 10.25 -6.45 4.90
C GLN A 82 11.75 -6.77 4.96
N GLY A 83 12.26 -6.93 6.19
CA GLY A 83 13.66 -7.25 6.49
C GLY A 83 14.62 -6.08 6.24
N ILE A 84 14.09 -4.91 5.86
CA ILE A 84 14.85 -3.70 5.54
C ILE A 84 14.29 -2.56 6.39
N GLN A 85 15.16 -1.64 6.78
CA GLN A 85 14.70 -0.43 7.45
C GLN A 85 13.78 0.39 6.53
N ILE A 86 12.54 0.59 6.97
CA ILE A 86 11.61 1.55 6.34
C ILE A 86 12.11 2.96 6.69
N PRO A 87 12.21 3.89 5.72
CA PRO A 87 12.57 5.27 6.03
C PRO A 87 11.60 5.91 7.04
N ASP A 88 12.12 6.66 8.02
CA ASP A 88 11.33 7.21 9.15
C ASP A 88 10.12 8.05 8.71
N GLY A 89 10.25 8.82 7.62
CA GLY A 89 9.14 9.60 7.06
C GLY A 89 8.06 8.76 6.39
N MET A 90 8.40 7.53 5.98
CA MET A 90 7.50 6.61 5.28
C MET A 90 6.68 5.75 6.24
N ILE A 91 7.30 5.28 7.33
CA ILE A 91 6.63 4.34 8.25
C ILE A 91 5.37 4.94 8.88
N ASN A 92 5.40 6.23 9.27
CA ASN A 92 4.24 6.91 9.83
C ASN A 92 3.07 7.01 8.84
N GLN A 93 3.36 7.26 7.56
CA GLN A 93 2.34 7.33 6.51
C GLN A 93 1.72 5.97 6.23
N ILE A 94 2.55 4.92 6.23
CA ILE A 94 2.07 3.53 6.11
C ILE A 94 1.13 3.20 7.28
N MET A 95 1.58 3.40 8.51
CA MET A 95 0.80 3.09 9.71
C MET A 95 -0.52 3.86 9.76
N PHE A 96 -0.49 5.15 9.43
CA PHE A 96 -1.69 5.99 9.36
C PHE A 96 -2.72 5.45 8.35
N ALA A 97 -2.28 5.13 7.13
CA ALA A 97 -3.19 4.63 6.10
C ALA A 97 -3.80 3.28 6.45
N LEU A 98 -3.00 2.36 6.99
CA LEU A 98 -3.47 1.04 7.45
C LEU A 98 -4.50 1.19 8.59
N ALA A 99 -4.19 2.01 9.61
CA ALA A 99 -5.09 2.22 10.75
C ALA A 99 -6.39 2.92 10.34
N ASN A 100 -6.32 3.94 9.49
CA ASN A 100 -7.49 4.65 8.99
C ASN A 100 -8.44 3.69 8.26
N GLN A 101 -7.90 2.80 7.42
CA GLN A 101 -8.70 1.85 6.66
C GLN A 101 -9.32 0.74 7.54
N LEU A 102 -8.65 0.31 8.62
CA LEU A 102 -9.26 -0.58 9.60
C LEU A 102 -10.45 0.08 10.31
N ASN A 103 -10.33 1.35 10.67
CA ASN A 103 -11.39 2.10 11.35
C ASN A 103 -12.64 2.32 10.48
N LEU A 104 -12.46 2.46 9.18
CA LEU A 104 -13.56 2.64 8.22
C LEU A 104 -14.26 1.34 7.83
N GLY A 105 -13.70 0.20 8.25
CA GLY A 105 -14.11 -1.12 7.76
C GLY A 105 -13.43 -1.45 6.43
N SER A 106 -13.17 -2.73 6.22
CA SER A 106 -12.46 -3.24 5.04
C SER A 106 -13.08 -4.53 4.57
N THR A 107 -12.86 -4.87 3.30
CA THR A 107 -13.10 -6.25 2.86
C THR A 107 -12.25 -7.21 3.68
N GLU A 108 -12.74 -8.43 3.93
CA GLU A 108 -12.00 -9.46 4.68
C GLU A 108 -10.60 -9.69 4.10
N LYS A 109 -10.49 -9.64 2.77
CA LYS A 109 -9.23 -9.77 2.04
C LYS A 109 -8.25 -8.64 2.35
N LEU A 110 -8.68 -7.38 2.24
CA LEU A 110 -7.82 -6.24 2.56
C LEU A 110 -7.47 -6.22 4.05
N GLN A 111 -8.43 -6.52 4.93
CA GLN A 111 -8.17 -6.63 6.36
C GLN A 111 -7.06 -7.65 6.66
N THR A 112 -7.11 -8.82 6.02
CA THR A 112 -6.07 -9.83 6.14
C THR A 112 -4.70 -9.27 5.72
N TYR A 113 -4.62 -8.59 4.58
CA TYR A 113 -3.35 -8.00 4.13
C TYR A 113 -2.82 -6.92 5.06
N ILE A 114 -3.71 -6.09 5.61
CA ILE A 114 -3.33 -5.08 6.59
C ILE A 114 -2.72 -5.75 7.83
N LEU A 115 -3.40 -6.76 8.39
CA LEU A 115 -2.92 -7.45 9.60
C LEU A 115 -1.57 -8.14 9.37
N GLU A 116 -1.39 -8.79 8.24
CA GLU A 116 -0.12 -9.43 7.89
C GLU A 116 1.01 -8.40 7.70
N THR A 117 0.70 -7.25 7.09
CA THR A 117 1.66 -6.15 6.96
C THR A 117 2.06 -5.59 8.32
N LEU A 118 1.09 -5.39 9.22
CA LEU A 118 1.37 -4.92 10.58
C LEU A 118 2.22 -5.92 11.37
N TYR A 119 1.98 -7.22 11.21
CA TYR A 119 2.81 -8.26 11.82
C TYR A 119 4.27 -8.18 11.33
N VAL A 120 4.47 -8.01 10.01
CA VAL A 120 5.80 -7.85 9.43
C VAL A 120 6.50 -6.58 9.94
N ILE A 121 5.80 -5.45 9.96
CA ILE A 121 6.36 -4.18 10.46
C ILE A 121 6.73 -4.28 11.94
N ALA A 122 5.87 -4.89 12.77
CA ALA A 122 6.13 -5.06 14.20
C ALA A 122 7.45 -5.83 14.45
N ARG A 123 7.77 -6.82 13.61
CA ARG A 123 9.04 -7.57 13.70
C ARG A 123 10.28 -6.74 13.36
N LEU A 124 10.14 -5.62 12.64
CA LEU A 124 11.26 -4.74 12.30
C LEU A 124 11.63 -3.76 13.42
N ILE A 125 10.69 -3.50 14.33
CA ILE A 125 10.84 -2.51 15.41
C ILE A 125 11.00 -3.14 16.80
N SER A 126 10.96 -4.49 16.87
CA SER A 126 11.14 -5.29 18.09
C SER A 126 12.60 -5.71 18.25
#